data_AF-A0A817Q7I6-F1
#
_entry.id   AF-A0A817Q7I6-F1
#
_cell.length_a   1.000
_cell.length_b   1.000
_cell.length_c   1.000
_cell.angle_alpha   90.00
_cell.angle_beta   90.00
_cell.angle_gamma   90.00
#
_symmetry.space_group_name_H-M   'P 1'
#
loop_
_entity.id
_entity.type
_entity.pdbx_description
1 polymer ?
#
loop_
_entity_poly.entity_id
_entity_poly.type
_entity_poly.pdbx_seq_one_letter_code
_entity_poly.pdbx_strand_id
1 'polypeptide(L)'
;MSKTNIAEQTAAPVVSEAPTVIERWERDFSQTKTEGVTYDYIIVGSGSAGAVMANRLSEQRDKRVLLVEAGCVDTHSDIHMPAACGNLQRIDIDWQYKTTPQLYSHFVCMNQQSNWPRGKVLGGCSSINYMQYVRCDPHDYDNWQLPQWSYEEMLKYFKKLERADPNTIQRNEKFRNHDHDKGMMDVTLFQEANPINRMFIEAMEKNGFHETQDYNAEESLNKCVSISQVSTKEGKRWSTASGYLLKAAKRANLDILVDAHTSRVEFDENKQVTGK
;
A
#
# COMPACT_ATOMS: atom_id res chain seq x y z
N MET A 1 -2.80 63.44 -0.65
CA MET A 1 -1.96 62.25 -0.44
C MET A 1 -2.82 61.03 -0.66
N SER A 2 -2.44 60.23 -1.64
CA SER A 2 -3.23 59.16 -2.28
C SER A 2 -3.51 58.00 -1.33
N LYS A 3 -4.78 57.58 -1.25
CA LYS A 3 -5.20 56.28 -0.71
C LYS A 3 -5.11 55.27 -1.86
N THR A 4 -4.14 54.35 -1.78
CA THR A 4 -4.04 53.26 -2.76
C THR A 4 -4.86 52.07 -2.27
N ASN A 5 -6.00 51.85 -2.93
CA ASN A 5 -6.77 50.61 -2.86
C ASN A 5 -5.94 49.48 -3.48
N ILE A 6 -5.62 48.44 -2.69
CA ILE A 6 -5.15 47.16 -3.23
C ILE A 6 -6.37 46.25 -3.23
N ALA A 7 -6.99 46.08 -4.40
CA ALA A 7 -8.02 45.08 -4.59
C ALA A 7 -7.38 43.69 -4.57
N GLU A 8 -7.71 42.88 -3.56
CA GLU A 8 -7.48 41.44 -3.57
C GLU A 8 -8.31 40.81 -4.70
N GLN A 9 -7.65 40.40 -5.78
CA GLN A 9 -8.20 39.41 -6.70
C GLN A 9 -8.00 38.02 -6.08
N THR A 10 -8.95 37.59 -5.26
CA THR A 10 -9.09 36.18 -4.90
C THR A 10 -9.74 35.46 -6.09
N ALA A 11 -8.91 34.88 -6.96
CA ALA A 11 -9.41 33.91 -7.93
C ALA A 11 -9.90 32.68 -7.14
N ALA A 12 -11.21 32.43 -7.17
CA ALA A 12 -11.78 31.21 -6.64
C ALA A 12 -11.10 30.01 -7.33
N PRO A 13 -10.74 28.94 -6.60
CA PRO A 13 -10.16 27.76 -7.22
C PRO A 13 -11.17 27.20 -8.21
N VAL A 14 -10.74 27.06 -9.47
CA VAL A 14 -11.47 26.30 -10.48
C VAL A 14 -11.45 24.86 -10.01
N VAL A 15 -12.53 24.42 -9.35
CA VAL A 15 -12.79 23.00 -9.12
C VAL A 15 -13.11 22.43 -10.48
N SER A 16 -12.10 21.89 -11.16
CA SER A 16 -12.36 21.05 -12.32
C SER A 16 -13.13 19.84 -11.81
N GLU A 17 -14.38 19.69 -12.25
CA GLU A 17 -15.12 18.45 -12.09
C GLU A 17 -14.41 17.37 -12.92
N ALA A 18 -13.35 16.78 -12.34
CA ALA A 18 -12.76 15.58 -12.88
C ALA A 18 -13.80 14.46 -12.68
N PRO A 19 -14.18 13.72 -13.74
CA PRO A 19 -15.07 12.59 -13.61
C PRO A 19 -14.33 11.54 -12.77
N THR A 20 -14.62 11.48 -11.48
CA THR A 20 -14.01 10.52 -10.56
C THR A 20 -14.69 9.18 -10.77
N VAL A 21 -14.29 8.47 -11.83
CA VAL A 21 -14.55 7.04 -11.94
C VAL A 21 -13.75 6.38 -10.82
N ILE A 22 -14.39 6.15 -9.68
CA ILE A 22 -13.89 5.19 -8.70
C ILE A 22 -13.94 3.86 -9.45
N GLU A 23 -12.77 3.28 -9.77
CA GLU A 23 -12.75 1.90 -10.23
C GLU A 23 -13.37 1.06 -9.11
N ARG A 24 -14.56 0.52 -9.38
CA ARG A 24 -15.33 -0.29 -8.43
C ARG A 24 -15.23 -1.75 -8.83
N TRP A 25 -15.42 -2.62 -7.85
CA TRP A 25 -15.59 -4.04 -8.07
C TRP A 25 -16.80 -4.29 -8.97
N GLU A 26 -16.59 -5.01 -10.06
CA GLU A 26 -17.67 -5.42 -10.98
C GLU A 26 -18.35 -6.72 -10.51
N ARG A 27 -17.63 -7.54 -9.72
CA ARG A 27 -18.12 -8.80 -9.16
C ARG A 27 -18.61 -8.60 -7.73
N ASP A 28 -19.71 -9.25 -7.41
CA ASP A 28 -20.17 -9.45 -6.04
C ASP A 28 -19.50 -10.69 -5.45
N PHE A 29 -18.48 -10.50 -4.60
CA PHE A 29 -17.73 -11.59 -4.00
C PHE A 29 -18.50 -12.37 -2.94
N SER A 30 -19.64 -11.85 -2.45
CA SER A 30 -20.51 -12.62 -1.54
C SER A 30 -21.15 -13.83 -2.22
N GLN A 31 -21.12 -13.87 -3.57
CA GLN A 31 -21.65 -14.96 -4.37
C GLN A 31 -20.57 -15.94 -4.86
N THR A 32 -19.31 -15.77 -4.43
CA THR A 32 -18.22 -16.70 -4.79
C THR A 32 -18.52 -18.08 -4.22
N LYS A 33 -18.70 -19.08 -5.10
CA LYS A 33 -18.91 -20.49 -4.73
C LYS A 33 -17.64 -21.29 -4.92
N THR A 34 -17.23 -22.02 -3.90
CA THR A 34 -16.01 -22.83 -3.93
C THR A 34 -16.29 -24.33 -3.81
N GLU A 35 -17.52 -24.75 -3.54
CA GLU A 35 -17.87 -26.15 -3.35
C GLU A 35 -17.64 -26.97 -4.63
N GLY A 36 -16.95 -28.11 -4.48
CA GLY A 36 -16.64 -29.00 -5.61
C GLY A 36 -15.63 -28.45 -6.61
N VAL A 37 -15.03 -27.30 -6.34
CA VAL A 37 -13.98 -26.70 -7.17
C VAL A 37 -12.61 -27.09 -6.62
N THR A 38 -11.74 -27.58 -7.50
CA THR A 38 -10.32 -27.78 -7.20
C THR A 38 -9.52 -26.58 -7.71
N TYR A 39 -8.62 -26.08 -6.87
CA TYR A 39 -7.71 -24.98 -7.18
C TYR A 39 -6.27 -25.47 -7.24
N ASP A 40 -5.47 -24.92 -8.14
CA ASP A 40 -4.03 -25.14 -8.17
C ASP A 40 -3.33 -24.38 -7.04
N TYR A 41 -3.86 -23.20 -6.70
CA TYR A 41 -3.32 -22.34 -5.65
C TYR A 41 -4.44 -21.81 -4.76
N ILE A 42 -4.24 -21.92 -3.44
CA ILE A 42 -5.06 -21.25 -2.42
C ILE A 42 -4.16 -20.27 -1.69
N ILE A 43 -4.52 -18.99 -1.73
CA ILE A 43 -3.79 -17.90 -1.07
C ILE A 43 -4.61 -17.49 0.16
N VAL A 44 -4.00 -17.65 1.33
CA VAL A 44 -4.62 -17.29 2.61
C VAL A 44 -4.22 -15.86 2.97
N GLY A 45 -5.20 -14.95 2.95
CA GLY A 45 -5.06 -13.53 3.21
C GLY A 45 -4.82 -12.72 1.94
N SER A 46 -5.63 -11.67 1.76
CA SER A 46 -5.57 -10.72 0.64
C SER A 46 -4.80 -9.44 0.95
N GLY A 47 -3.96 -9.48 2.00
CA GLY A 47 -3.04 -8.40 2.33
C GLY A 47 -2.04 -8.11 1.21
N SER A 48 -1.10 -7.19 1.47
CA SER A 48 -0.20 -6.66 0.43
C SER A 48 0.49 -7.74 -0.43
N ALA A 49 1.02 -8.80 0.19
CA ALA A 49 1.66 -9.90 -0.55
C ALA A 49 0.64 -10.82 -1.24
N GLY A 50 -0.46 -11.16 -0.57
CA GLY A 50 -1.49 -12.04 -1.12
C GLY A 50 -2.16 -11.47 -2.36
N ALA A 51 -2.42 -10.17 -2.38
CA ALA A 51 -2.92 -9.45 -3.54
C ALA A 51 -1.99 -9.56 -4.76
N VAL A 52 -0.68 -9.39 -4.53
CA VAL A 52 0.36 -9.55 -5.57
C VAL A 52 0.38 -10.98 -6.09
N MET A 53 0.40 -11.96 -5.19
CA MET A 53 0.42 -13.39 -5.53
C MET A 53 -0.81 -13.78 -6.36
N ALA A 54 -2.01 -13.36 -5.95
CA ALA A 54 -3.24 -13.66 -6.66
C ALA A 54 -3.23 -13.06 -8.07
N ASN A 55 -2.77 -11.83 -8.21
CA ASN A 55 -2.62 -11.19 -9.51
C ASN A 55 -1.62 -11.94 -10.40
N ARG A 56 -0.44 -12.32 -9.90
CA ARG A 56 0.60 -12.97 -10.71
C ARG A 56 0.29 -14.42 -11.05
N LEU A 57 -0.20 -15.22 -10.09
CA LEU A 57 -0.54 -16.63 -10.34
C LEU A 57 -1.72 -16.76 -11.31
N SER A 58 -2.71 -15.87 -11.23
CA SER A 58 -3.85 -15.89 -12.15
C SER A 58 -3.53 -15.39 -13.57
N GLU A 59 -2.33 -14.87 -13.85
CA GLU A 59 -1.88 -14.62 -15.23
C GLU A 59 -1.76 -15.93 -16.03
N GLN A 60 -1.52 -17.06 -15.35
CA GLN A 60 -1.50 -18.40 -15.95
C GLN A 60 -2.93 -18.90 -16.14
N ARG A 61 -3.45 -18.81 -17.37
CA ARG A 61 -4.87 -19.11 -17.68
C ARG A 61 -5.26 -20.58 -17.48
N ASP A 62 -4.29 -21.49 -17.44
CA ASP A 62 -4.47 -22.92 -17.15
C ASP A 62 -4.53 -23.24 -15.66
N LYS A 63 -4.24 -22.25 -14.78
CA LYS A 63 -4.26 -22.40 -13.33
C LYS A 63 -5.50 -21.75 -12.72
N ARG A 64 -6.16 -22.43 -11.79
CA ARG A 64 -7.23 -21.87 -10.95
C ARG A 64 -6.66 -21.41 -9.61
N VAL A 65 -6.95 -20.16 -9.26
CA VAL A 65 -6.47 -19.52 -8.04
C VAL A 65 -7.65 -19.12 -7.17
N LEU A 66 -7.60 -19.50 -5.90
CA LEU A 66 -8.50 -19.00 -4.85
C LEU A 66 -7.74 -18.04 -3.94
N LEU A 67 -8.29 -16.84 -3.75
CA LEU A 67 -7.84 -15.89 -2.73
C LEU A 67 -8.87 -15.83 -1.60
N VAL A 68 -8.46 -16.14 -0.38
CA VAL A 68 -9.33 -16.15 0.80
C VAL A 68 -8.99 -14.97 1.71
N GLU A 69 -9.98 -14.15 2.05
CA GLU A 69 -9.84 -12.99 2.94
C GLU A 69 -10.85 -13.07 4.09
N ALA A 70 -10.37 -12.86 5.32
CA ALA A 70 -11.21 -12.86 6.52
C ALA A 70 -12.10 -11.63 6.62
N GLY A 71 -11.64 -10.50 6.08
CA GLY A 71 -12.40 -9.26 6.01
C GLY A 71 -13.32 -9.13 4.80
N CYS A 72 -14.02 -8.01 4.79
CA CYS A 72 -14.94 -7.65 3.72
C CYS A 72 -14.20 -6.97 2.54
N VAL A 73 -14.98 -6.56 1.55
CA VAL A 73 -14.54 -5.71 0.44
C VAL A 73 -14.19 -4.31 0.95
N ASP A 74 -13.22 -3.63 0.33
CA ASP A 74 -12.72 -2.30 0.73
C ASP A 74 -13.69 -1.14 0.40
N THR A 75 -14.97 -1.26 0.73
CA THR A 75 -16.01 -0.26 0.39
C THR A 75 -16.15 0.88 1.41
N HIS A 76 -15.50 0.80 2.57
CA HIS A 76 -15.56 1.84 3.60
C HIS A 76 -14.89 3.13 3.08
N SER A 77 -15.62 4.26 3.07
CA SER A 77 -15.18 5.52 2.45
C SER A 77 -13.81 6.00 2.91
N ASP A 78 -13.54 5.92 4.22
CA ASP A 78 -12.30 6.39 4.84
C ASP A 78 -11.06 5.61 4.34
N ILE A 79 -11.24 4.40 3.78
CA ILE A 79 -10.14 3.66 3.14
C ILE A 79 -9.57 4.51 2.00
N HIS A 80 -10.41 5.10 1.17
CA HIS A 80 -9.94 5.80 -0.03
C HIS A 80 -9.47 7.23 0.25
N MET A 81 -9.80 7.79 1.41
CA MET A 81 -9.46 9.17 1.79
C MET A 81 -8.18 9.21 2.65
N PRO A 82 -7.03 9.67 2.12
CA PRO A 82 -5.77 9.69 2.85
C PRO A 82 -5.84 10.36 4.23
N ALA A 83 -6.57 11.48 4.32
CA ALA A 83 -6.75 12.24 5.55
C ALA A 83 -7.47 11.47 6.68
N ALA A 84 -8.23 10.42 6.34
CA ALA A 84 -8.96 9.59 7.31
C ALA A 84 -8.21 8.33 7.76
N CYS A 85 -6.93 8.16 7.40
CA CYS A 85 -6.16 6.97 7.77
C CYS A 85 -6.18 6.64 9.28
N GLY A 86 -6.25 7.66 10.16
CA GLY A 86 -6.38 7.47 11.60
C GLY A 86 -7.72 6.87 12.07
N ASN A 87 -8.79 7.03 11.29
CA ASN A 87 -10.13 6.52 11.60
C ASN A 87 -10.27 5.02 11.34
N LEU A 88 -9.35 4.42 10.58
CA LEU A 88 -9.42 3.03 10.14
C LEU A 88 -8.95 2.03 11.19
N GLN A 89 -8.57 2.49 12.37
CA GLN A 89 -8.14 1.67 13.50
C GLN A 89 -9.30 1.43 14.45
N ARG A 90 -9.33 0.26 15.11
CA ARG A 90 -10.36 -0.10 16.11
C ARG A 90 -11.80 -0.11 15.57
N ILE A 91 -11.94 -0.38 14.27
CA ILE A 91 -13.23 -0.61 13.60
C ILE A 91 -13.24 -1.99 12.95
N ASP A 92 -14.35 -2.38 12.33
CA ASP A 92 -14.56 -3.78 11.90
C ASP A 92 -13.60 -4.25 10.79
N ILE A 93 -12.98 -3.33 10.05
CA ILE A 93 -11.94 -3.61 9.04
C ILE A 93 -10.51 -3.69 9.61
N ASP A 94 -10.37 -3.59 10.93
CA ASP A 94 -9.13 -3.81 11.67
C ASP A 94 -9.29 -5.10 12.50
N TRP A 95 -8.21 -5.87 12.63
CA TRP A 95 -8.14 -6.98 13.58
C TRP A 95 -8.11 -6.52 15.04
N GLN A 96 -7.72 -5.27 15.28
CA GLN A 96 -7.71 -4.62 16.59
C GLN A 96 -6.85 -5.35 17.62
N TYR A 97 -5.74 -5.95 17.17
CA TYR A 97 -4.84 -6.66 18.08
C TYR A 97 -4.29 -5.73 19.16
N LYS A 98 -4.08 -6.31 20.34
CA LYS A 98 -3.37 -5.69 21.44
C LYS A 98 -2.23 -6.58 21.87
N THR A 99 -1.11 -5.98 22.27
CA THR A 99 -0.05 -6.73 22.92
C THR A 99 -0.54 -7.25 24.28
N THR A 100 0.14 -8.25 24.83
CA THR A 100 0.10 -8.47 26.28
C THR A 100 0.66 -7.23 27.01
N PRO A 101 0.38 -7.05 28.31
CA PRO A 101 1.01 -5.99 29.10
C PRO A 101 2.54 -6.03 28.99
N GLN A 102 3.17 -4.89 28.75
CA GLN A 102 4.61 -4.79 28.50
C GLN A 102 5.37 -4.39 29.77
N LEU A 103 6.38 -5.17 30.17
CA LEU A 103 7.12 -4.97 31.42
C LEU A 103 8.02 -3.72 31.41
N TYR A 104 8.55 -3.34 30.25
CA TYR A 104 9.59 -2.31 30.10
C TYR A 104 9.19 -1.16 29.16
N SER A 105 7.93 -1.11 28.72
CA SER A 105 7.45 -0.10 27.77
C SER A 105 5.95 0.14 27.95
N HIS A 106 5.38 1.08 27.19
CA HIS A 106 3.93 1.34 27.17
C HIS A 106 3.33 1.73 28.54
N PHE A 107 4.13 2.29 29.46
CA PHE A 107 3.68 2.72 30.80
C PHE A 107 2.54 3.75 30.78
N VAL A 108 2.43 4.53 29.70
CA VAL A 108 1.36 5.52 29.48
C VAL A 108 0.13 4.94 28.75
N CYS A 109 0.20 3.69 28.29
CA CYS A 109 -0.91 3.02 27.63
C CYS A 109 -1.84 2.37 28.66
N MET A 110 -3.14 2.36 28.38
CA MET A 110 -4.12 1.63 29.18
C MET A 110 -3.70 0.18 29.34
N ASN A 111 -3.64 -0.30 30.58
CA ASN A 111 -3.19 -1.64 30.96
C ASN A 111 -1.77 -2.02 30.49
N GLN A 112 -0.92 -1.04 30.15
CA GLN A 112 0.42 -1.27 29.58
C GLN A 112 0.40 -2.05 28.26
N GLN A 113 -0.70 -1.95 27.50
CA GLN A 113 -0.89 -2.66 26.24
C GLN A 113 -0.85 -1.71 25.04
N SER A 114 -0.11 -2.10 24.00
CA SER A 114 -0.07 -1.38 22.73
C SER A 114 -1.17 -1.85 21.80
N ASN A 115 -1.73 -0.94 20.99
CA ASN A 115 -2.66 -1.31 19.92
C ASN A 115 -1.87 -1.56 18.65
N TRP A 116 -2.09 -2.72 18.02
CA TRP A 116 -1.38 -3.17 16.82
C TRP A 116 -2.40 -3.35 15.69
N PRO A 117 -2.80 -2.25 15.01
CA PRO A 117 -3.77 -2.34 13.94
C PRO A 117 -3.23 -3.22 12.80
N ARG A 118 -4.11 -4.09 12.29
CA ARG A 118 -3.86 -4.95 11.13
C ARG A 118 -5.12 -4.97 10.28
N GLY A 119 -4.99 -4.65 9.00
CA GLY A 119 -6.15 -4.60 8.10
C GLY A 119 -6.77 -5.98 7.94
N LYS A 120 -8.08 -6.06 8.14
CA LYS A 120 -8.97 -7.20 7.94
C LYS A 120 -10.02 -6.79 6.90
N VAL A 121 -9.58 -6.67 5.66
CA VAL A 121 -10.30 -6.14 4.50
C VAL A 121 -9.49 -6.47 3.26
N LEU A 122 -10.09 -6.51 2.07
CA LEU A 122 -9.32 -6.64 0.82
C LEU A 122 -8.16 -5.64 0.75
N GLY A 123 -6.95 -6.13 0.44
CA GLY A 123 -5.70 -5.35 0.47
C GLY A 123 -5.03 -5.27 1.85
N GLY A 124 -5.69 -5.76 2.90
CA GLY A 124 -5.20 -5.85 4.27
C GLY A 124 -4.63 -4.54 4.78
N CYS A 125 -3.41 -4.59 5.33
CA CYS A 125 -2.77 -3.40 5.90
C CYS A 125 -2.53 -2.28 4.86
N SER A 126 -2.43 -2.58 3.56
CA SER A 126 -2.29 -1.52 2.55
C SER A 126 -3.55 -0.63 2.44
N SER A 127 -4.71 -1.15 2.85
CA SER A 127 -5.98 -0.43 2.86
C SER A 127 -6.18 0.44 4.11
N ILE A 128 -5.37 0.26 5.16
CA ILE A 128 -5.51 1.02 6.42
C ILE A 128 -4.24 1.77 6.87
N ASN A 129 -3.12 1.65 6.13
CA ASN A 129 -1.84 2.27 6.51
C ASN A 129 -1.82 3.81 6.29
N TYR A 130 -0.65 4.42 6.49
CA TYR A 130 -0.42 5.86 6.26
C TYR A 130 0.16 6.18 4.86
N MET A 131 0.05 5.25 3.91
CA MET A 131 0.47 5.34 2.49
C MET A 131 1.95 5.64 2.23
N GLN A 132 2.79 5.78 3.25
CA GLN A 132 4.21 6.05 3.08
C GLN A 132 4.85 5.01 2.16
N TYR A 133 5.46 5.49 1.07
CA TYR A 133 6.19 4.67 0.12
C TYR A 133 7.68 4.82 0.39
N VAL A 134 8.24 3.87 1.12
CA VAL A 134 9.64 3.87 1.55
C VAL A 134 10.22 2.49 1.26
N ARG A 135 11.37 2.46 0.59
CA ARG A 135 12.19 1.26 0.40
C ARG A 135 13.19 1.15 1.54
N CYS A 136 13.51 -0.08 1.94
CA CYS A 136 14.56 -0.32 2.92
C CYS A 136 15.93 0.06 2.36
N ASP A 137 16.89 0.25 3.27
CA ASP A 137 18.28 0.51 2.91
C ASP A 137 18.86 -0.71 2.17
N PRO A 138 19.71 -0.52 1.14
CA PRO A 138 20.42 -1.63 0.50
C PRO A 138 21.07 -2.63 1.48
N HIS A 139 21.65 -2.13 2.58
CA HIS A 139 22.28 -2.97 3.59
C HIS A 139 21.28 -3.90 4.28
N ASP A 140 20.00 -3.53 4.41
CA ASP A 140 18.99 -4.40 5.03
C ASP A 140 18.82 -5.71 4.25
N TYR A 141 18.90 -5.65 2.93
CA TYR A 141 18.79 -6.82 2.04
C TYR A 141 20.10 -7.60 1.97
N ASP A 142 21.21 -6.90 1.79
CA ASP A 142 22.52 -7.53 1.67
C ASP A 142 22.92 -8.25 2.99
N ASN A 143 22.48 -7.73 4.14
CA ASN A 143 22.69 -8.36 5.45
C ASN A 143 21.92 -9.67 5.65
N TRP A 144 20.92 -9.99 4.80
CA TRP A 144 20.27 -11.31 4.84
C TRP A 144 21.21 -12.44 4.41
N GLN A 145 22.32 -12.13 3.72
CA GLN A 145 23.29 -13.11 3.23
C GLN A 145 22.65 -14.18 2.33
N LEU A 146 21.61 -13.79 1.60
CA LEU A 146 20.91 -14.60 0.61
C LEU A 146 21.10 -13.94 -0.76
N PRO A 147 22.00 -14.43 -1.61
CA PRO A 147 22.34 -13.75 -2.87
C PRO A 147 21.14 -13.47 -3.79
N GLN A 148 20.14 -14.34 -3.78
CA GLN A 148 18.90 -14.18 -4.53
C GLN A 148 17.94 -13.12 -3.96
N TRP A 149 18.27 -12.56 -2.80
CA TRP A 149 17.57 -11.48 -2.12
C TRP A 149 18.50 -10.28 -1.83
N SER A 150 19.64 -10.17 -2.52
CA SER A 150 20.49 -8.97 -2.44
C SER A 150 19.72 -7.72 -2.88
N TYR A 151 20.18 -6.54 -2.51
CA TYR A 151 19.54 -5.29 -2.94
C TYR A 151 19.47 -5.19 -4.47
N GLU A 152 20.53 -5.64 -5.16
CA GLU A 152 20.56 -5.66 -6.62
C GLU A 152 19.42 -6.52 -7.22
N GLU A 153 19.16 -7.69 -6.65
CA GLU A 153 18.04 -8.54 -7.08
C GLU A 153 16.68 -7.92 -6.71
N MET A 154 16.57 -7.36 -5.51
CA MET A 154 15.34 -6.74 -5.02
C MET A 154 14.97 -5.46 -5.79
N LEU A 155 15.96 -4.68 -6.23
CA LEU A 155 15.73 -3.46 -7.02
C LEU A 155 14.96 -3.75 -8.31
N LYS A 156 15.19 -4.91 -8.94
CA LYS A 156 14.44 -5.36 -10.12
C LYS A 156 12.94 -5.48 -9.81
N TYR A 157 12.60 -5.98 -8.63
CA TYR A 157 11.22 -6.12 -8.17
C TYR A 157 10.62 -4.80 -7.69
N PHE A 158 11.39 -3.91 -7.05
CA PHE A 158 10.91 -2.57 -6.70
C PHE A 158 10.55 -1.76 -7.93
N LYS A 159 11.39 -1.82 -8.98
CA LYS A 159 11.08 -1.23 -10.29
C LYS A 159 9.83 -1.86 -10.90
N LYS A 160 9.69 -3.20 -10.86
CA LYS A 160 8.50 -3.88 -11.39
C LYS A 160 7.19 -3.57 -10.64
N LEU A 161 7.28 -3.27 -9.35
CA LEU A 161 6.15 -2.99 -8.45
C LEU A 161 5.51 -1.62 -8.74
N GLU A 162 6.34 -0.60 -8.93
CA GLU A 162 5.92 0.80 -8.88
C GLU A 162 5.56 1.40 -10.24
N ARG A 163 4.64 2.37 -10.18
CA ARG A 163 4.37 3.39 -11.17
C ARG A 163 4.57 4.74 -10.49
N ALA A 164 5.81 5.21 -10.44
CA ALA A 164 6.13 6.54 -9.94
C ALA A 164 5.61 7.61 -10.93
N ASP A 165 4.87 8.59 -10.41
CA ASP A 165 4.31 9.68 -11.20
C ASP A 165 5.42 10.65 -11.63
N PRO A 166 5.72 10.77 -12.93
CA PRO A 166 6.80 11.62 -13.43
C PRO A 166 6.54 13.11 -13.24
N ASN A 167 5.31 13.53 -12.91
CA ASN A 167 5.00 14.93 -12.62
C ASN A 167 5.39 15.34 -11.20
N THR A 168 5.53 14.38 -10.29
CA THR A 168 5.76 14.65 -8.85
C THR A 168 7.05 14.04 -8.32
N ILE A 169 7.56 12.97 -8.96
CA ILE A 169 8.81 12.31 -8.60
C ILE A 169 9.78 12.42 -9.76
N GLN A 170 10.99 12.93 -9.48
CA GLN A 170 12.04 13.03 -10.48
C GLN A 170 12.39 11.65 -11.05
N ARG A 171 12.52 11.56 -12.36
CA ARG A 171 12.96 10.32 -13.01
C ARG A 171 14.39 10.00 -12.61
N ASN A 172 14.60 8.82 -12.06
CA ASN A 172 15.91 8.23 -11.85
C ASN A 172 15.98 6.86 -12.52
N GLU A 173 16.63 6.79 -13.68
CA GLU A 173 16.71 5.57 -14.50
C GLU A 173 17.32 4.38 -13.75
N LYS A 174 18.31 4.61 -12.90
CA LYS A 174 18.96 3.52 -12.15
C LYS A 174 17.99 2.88 -11.16
N PHE A 175 17.22 3.69 -10.43
CA PHE A 175 16.44 3.21 -9.28
C PHE A 175 14.93 3.11 -9.52
N ARG A 176 14.41 3.74 -10.57
CA ARG A 176 12.97 3.80 -10.87
C ARG A 176 12.58 2.97 -12.07
N ASN A 177 11.30 2.60 -12.11
CA ASN A 177 10.73 1.93 -13.25
C ASN A 177 10.79 2.83 -14.50
N HIS A 178 11.39 2.33 -15.59
CA HIS A 178 11.44 3.04 -16.87
C HIS A 178 10.13 2.89 -17.65
N ASP A 179 9.39 1.81 -17.41
CA ASP A 179 8.12 1.52 -18.06
C ASP A 179 7.00 1.87 -17.10
N HIS A 180 6.74 3.18 -17.00
CA HIS A 180 5.80 3.76 -16.04
C HIS A 180 4.43 3.07 -16.09
N ASP A 181 3.98 2.56 -17.24
CA ASP A 181 2.66 1.94 -17.39
C ASP A 181 2.59 0.48 -16.91
N LYS A 182 3.72 -0.16 -16.61
CA LYS A 182 3.77 -1.57 -16.19
C LYS A 182 3.74 -1.80 -14.67
N GLY A 183 3.93 -0.75 -13.89
CA GLY A 183 3.79 -0.78 -12.43
C GLY A 183 2.33 -0.89 -11.99
N MET A 184 2.09 -1.57 -10.87
CA MET A 184 0.75 -1.72 -10.29
C MET A 184 0.48 -0.74 -9.14
N MET A 185 1.53 -0.29 -8.46
CA MET A 185 1.43 0.64 -7.35
C MET A 185 1.75 2.06 -7.81
N ASP A 186 0.74 2.92 -7.91
CA ASP A 186 0.96 4.36 -8.10
C ASP A 186 1.67 4.96 -6.90
N VAL A 187 2.70 5.75 -7.18
CA VAL A 187 3.49 6.46 -6.17
C VAL A 187 3.61 7.91 -6.61
N THR A 188 3.27 8.83 -5.72
CA THR A 188 3.38 10.27 -5.94
C THR A 188 4.17 10.92 -4.82
N LEU A 189 4.79 12.07 -5.08
CA LEU A 189 5.28 12.93 -4.02
C LEU A 189 4.13 13.80 -3.51
N PHE A 190 3.90 13.83 -2.20
CA PHE A 190 2.82 14.65 -1.63
C PHE A 190 3.03 16.13 -1.97
N GLN A 191 2.12 16.75 -2.73
CA GLN A 191 2.32 18.10 -3.28
C GLN A 191 1.87 19.23 -2.33
N GLU A 192 1.01 18.94 -1.34
CA GLU A 192 0.46 19.96 -0.42
C GLU A 192 1.31 20.08 0.85
N ALA A 193 2.51 20.64 0.73
CA ALA A 193 3.34 20.88 1.90
C ALA A 193 2.72 21.99 2.78
N ASN A 194 2.15 21.60 3.93
CA ASN A 194 1.90 22.52 5.04
C ASN A 194 3.17 23.37 5.28
N PRO A 195 3.08 24.69 5.54
CA PRO A 195 4.25 25.53 5.81
C PRO A 195 5.23 24.94 6.84
N ILE A 196 4.72 24.16 7.80
CA ILE A 196 5.53 23.42 8.77
C ILE A 196 6.53 22.45 8.11
N ASN A 197 6.14 21.79 7.02
CA ASN A 197 7.02 20.87 6.30
C ASN A 197 8.22 21.61 5.70
N ARG A 198 8.00 22.78 5.09
CA ARG A 198 9.09 23.62 4.57
C ARG A 198 10.00 24.11 5.69
N MET A 199 9.42 24.57 6.80
CA MET A 199 10.20 24.97 7.98
C MET A 199 11.05 23.81 8.54
N PHE A 200 10.50 22.59 8.57
CA PHE A 200 11.23 21.41 9.00
C PHE A 200 12.41 21.09 8.07
N ILE A 201 12.19 21.10 6.75
CA ILE A 201 13.26 20.84 5.77
C ILE A 201 14.36 21.91 5.90
N GLU A 202 14.03 23.19 5.97
CA GLU A 202 15.03 24.27 6.15
C GLU A 202 15.83 24.13 7.45
N ALA A 203 15.18 23.68 8.53
CA ALA A 203 15.87 23.40 9.78
C ALA A 203 16.83 22.21 9.64
N MET A 204 16.44 21.16 8.94
CA MET A 204 17.29 20.00 8.67
C MET A 204 18.48 20.36 7.78
N GLU A 205 18.30 21.21 6.76
CA GLU A 205 19.39 21.70 5.91
C GLU A 205 20.45 22.47 6.71
N LYS A 206 20.02 23.33 7.64
CA LYS A 206 20.94 24.02 8.57
C LYS A 206 21.71 23.07 9.49
N ASN A 207 21.23 21.84 9.66
CA ASN A 207 21.88 20.79 10.43
C ASN A 207 22.64 19.78 9.55
N GLY A 208 22.92 20.14 8.29
CA GLY A 208 23.76 19.35 7.39
C GLY A 208 23.06 18.19 6.69
N PHE A 209 21.71 18.20 6.66
CA PHE A 209 20.95 17.38 5.74
C PHE A 209 20.82 18.07 4.38
N HIS A 210 20.49 17.33 3.33
CA HIS A 210 20.15 17.88 2.02
C HIS A 210 18.73 17.51 1.66
N GLU A 211 17.99 18.44 1.07
CA GLU A 211 16.67 18.13 0.53
C GLU A 211 16.80 17.23 -0.71
N THR A 212 15.94 16.19 -0.78
CA THR A 212 15.77 15.37 -1.98
C THR A 212 14.29 15.19 -2.27
N GLN A 213 13.94 14.98 -3.54
CA GLN A 213 12.60 14.53 -3.94
C GLN A 213 12.52 13.00 -4.09
N ASP A 214 13.68 12.33 -4.09
CA ASP A 214 13.76 10.89 -4.26
C ASP A 214 14.69 10.21 -3.25
N TYR A 215 14.20 10.05 -2.01
CA TYR A 215 14.88 9.28 -0.98
C TYR A 215 14.84 7.75 -1.20
N ASN A 216 14.21 7.26 -2.28
CA ASN A 216 14.18 5.84 -2.64
C ASN A 216 15.17 5.49 -3.77
N ALA A 217 16.00 6.47 -4.17
CA ALA A 217 17.08 6.36 -5.12
C ALA A 217 18.47 6.36 -4.42
N GLU A 218 19.46 7.06 -4.96
CA GLU A 218 20.85 7.04 -4.43
C GLU A 218 20.96 7.77 -3.09
N GLU A 219 20.06 8.71 -2.85
CA GLU A 219 19.99 9.57 -1.67
C GLU A 219 19.49 8.84 -0.42
N SER A 220 18.92 7.64 -0.55
CA SER A 220 18.50 6.80 0.59
C SER A 220 19.66 6.48 1.55
N LEU A 221 20.88 6.49 1.01
CA LEU A 221 22.13 6.17 1.71
C LEU A 221 22.78 7.38 2.39
N ASN A 222 22.23 8.59 2.21
CA ASN A 222 22.84 9.85 2.63
C ASN A 222 21.97 10.59 3.65
N LYS A 223 22.56 11.60 4.32
CA LYS A 223 21.84 12.51 5.24
C LYS A 223 20.83 13.38 4.48
N CYS A 224 19.71 12.80 4.05
CA CYS A 224 18.69 13.49 3.29
C CYS A 224 17.44 13.80 4.12
N VAL A 225 16.68 14.79 3.68
CA VAL A 225 15.34 15.11 4.16
C VAL A 225 14.44 15.28 2.95
N SER A 226 13.18 14.87 3.06
CA SER A 226 12.27 14.89 1.92
C SER A 226 10.82 15.02 2.37
N ILE A 227 9.98 15.55 1.48
CA ILE A 227 8.55 15.34 1.57
C ILE A 227 8.25 13.87 1.28
N SER A 228 7.33 13.26 2.01
CA SER A 228 6.98 11.86 1.82
C SER A 228 6.48 11.56 0.41
N GLN A 229 7.00 10.49 -0.18
CA GLN A 229 6.34 9.79 -1.27
C GLN A 229 5.25 8.89 -0.70
N VAL A 230 4.11 8.84 -1.38
CA VAL A 230 2.92 8.13 -0.91
C VAL A 230 2.32 7.26 -2.02
N SER A 231 1.80 6.09 -1.64
CA SER A 231 1.03 5.21 -2.52
C SER A 231 -0.38 5.80 -2.73
N THR A 232 -0.50 6.75 -3.64
CA THR A 232 -1.76 7.41 -3.99
C THR A 232 -1.90 7.58 -5.49
N LYS A 233 -3.15 7.66 -5.96
CA LYS A 233 -3.50 7.96 -7.35
C LYS A 233 -4.64 8.96 -7.34
N GLU A 234 -4.47 10.09 -8.02
CA GLU A 234 -5.51 11.14 -8.12
C GLU A 234 -6.05 11.57 -6.74
N GLY A 235 -5.15 11.73 -5.77
CA GLY A 235 -5.49 12.15 -4.40
C GLY A 235 -6.13 11.07 -3.50
N LYS A 236 -6.32 9.85 -4.00
CA LYS A 236 -6.88 8.72 -3.24
C LYS A 236 -5.81 7.74 -2.83
N ARG A 237 -6.02 7.03 -1.71
CA ARG A 237 -5.18 5.89 -1.34
C ARG A 237 -5.13 4.88 -2.49
N TRP A 238 -3.94 4.42 -2.81
CA TRP A 238 -3.72 3.34 -3.77
C TRP A 238 -3.25 2.08 -3.04
N SER A 239 -4.20 1.25 -2.59
CA SER A 239 -3.91 0.00 -1.88
C SER A 239 -3.51 -1.10 -2.86
N THR A 240 -3.05 -2.24 -2.35
CA THR A 240 -2.82 -3.43 -3.19
C THR A 240 -4.11 -4.05 -3.72
N ALA A 241 -5.25 -3.83 -3.06
CA ALA A 241 -6.55 -4.20 -3.63
C ALA A 241 -6.81 -3.40 -4.92
N SER A 242 -6.57 -2.09 -4.88
CA SER A 242 -6.72 -1.21 -6.05
C SER A 242 -5.71 -1.54 -7.15
N GLY A 243 -4.42 -1.59 -6.82
CA GLY A 243 -3.35 -1.79 -7.80
C GLY A 243 -3.31 -3.19 -8.42
N TYR A 244 -3.53 -4.23 -7.62
CA TYR A 244 -3.35 -5.62 -8.07
C TYR A 244 -4.67 -6.37 -8.28
N LEU A 245 -5.67 -6.19 -7.41
CA LEU A 245 -6.85 -7.06 -7.43
C LEU A 245 -7.97 -6.56 -8.34
N LEU A 246 -8.22 -5.24 -8.47
CA LEU A 246 -9.30 -4.71 -9.32
C LEU A 246 -9.26 -5.26 -10.75
N LYS A 247 -8.07 -5.28 -11.38
CA LYS A 247 -7.90 -5.85 -12.72
C LYS A 247 -7.87 -7.38 -12.71
N ALA A 248 -7.26 -8.00 -11.71
CA ALA A 248 -7.14 -9.46 -11.64
C ALA A 248 -8.49 -10.14 -11.41
N ALA A 249 -9.40 -9.53 -10.65
CA ALA A 249 -10.71 -10.08 -10.33
C ALA A 249 -11.61 -10.29 -11.55
N LYS A 250 -11.32 -9.62 -12.68
CA LYS A 250 -12.01 -9.80 -13.96
C LYS A 250 -11.65 -11.12 -14.66
N ARG A 251 -10.58 -11.80 -14.22
CA ARG A 251 -10.13 -13.06 -14.81
C ARG A 251 -11.01 -14.21 -14.31
N ALA A 252 -11.46 -15.05 -15.24
CA ALA A 252 -12.34 -16.18 -14.93
C ALA A 252 -11.68 -17.30 -14.11
N ASN A 253 -10.35 -17.30 -13.99
CA ASN A 253 -9.58 -18.29 -13.24
C ASN A 253 -9.09 -17.80 -11.87
N LEU A 254 -9.54 -16.62 -11.42
CA LEU A 254 -9.33 -16.11 -10.06
C LEU A 254 -10.67 -15.97 -9.35
N ASP A 255 -10.84 -16.74 -8.28
CA ASP A 255 -11.93 -16.59 -7.34
C ASP A 255 -11.44 -15.88 -6.08
N ILE A 256 -12.25 -14.94 -5.59
CA ILE A 256 -11.98 -14.17 -4.37
C ILE A 256 -13.12 -14.45 -3.40
N LEU A 257 -12.79 -15.05 -2.27
CA LEU A 257 -13.72 -15.35 -1.19
C LEU A 257 -13.42 -14.40 -0.02
N VAL A 258 -14.39 -13.54 0.29
CA VAL A 258 -14.32 -12.56 1.39
C VAL A 258 -15.15 -13.05 2.59
N ASP A 259 -15.00 -12.38 3.73
CA ASP A 259 -15.67 -12.73 4.99
C ASP A 259 -15.43 -14.20 5.41
N ALA A 260 -14.28 -14.75 5.02
CA ALA A 260 -13.90 -16.14 5.20
C ALA A 260 -12.59 -16.25 5.97
N HIS A 261 -12.69 -16.54 7.27
CA HIS A 261 -11.52 -16.69 8.11
C HIS A 261 -10.96 -18.12 8.04
N THR A 262 -9.80 -18.28 7.39
CA THR A 262 -9.08 -19.55 7.38
C THR A 262 -8.64 -19.95 8.78
N SER A 263 -9.06 -21.13 9.24
CA SER A 263 -8.77 -21.63 10.59
C SER A 263 -7.50 -22.48 10.66
N ARG A 264 -7.24 -23.31 9.64
CA ARG A 264 -6.09 -24.21 9.57
C ARG A 264 -5.78 -24.61 8.14
N VAL A 265 -4.61 -25.23 7.96
CA VAL A 265 -4.19 -25.88 6.72
C VAL A 265 -4.33 -27.39 6.90
N GLU A 266 -5.03 -28.06 6.00
CA GLU A 266 -5.20 -29.52 6.04
C GLU A 266 -4.01 -30.24 5.40
N PHE A 267 -3.58 -31.32 6.07
CA PHE A 267 -2.48 -32.17 5.65
C PHE A 267 -2.93 -33.62 5.53
N ASP A 268 -2.37 -34.36 4.58
CA ASP A 268 -2.52 -35.82 4.53
C ASP A 268 -1.57 -36.55 5.50
N GLU A 269 -1.61 -37.88 5.48
CA GLU A 269 -0.74 -38.73 6.31
C GLU A 269 0.76 -38.53 6.03
N ASN A 270 1.12 -38.04 4.85
CA ASN A 270 2.51 -37.75 4.44
C ASN A 270 2.92 -36.30 4.73
N LYS A 271 2.07 -35.52 5.41
CA LYS A 271 2.25 -34.07 5.65
C LYS A 271 2.27 -33.23 4.37
N GLN A 272 1.62 -33.71 3.31
CA GLN A 272 1.37 -32.91 2.12
C GLN A 272 0.13 -32.04 2.35
N VAL A 273 0.22 -30.75 2.00
CA VAL A 273 -0.92 -29.82 2.05
C VAL A 273 -1.96 -30.27 1.02
N THR A 274 -3.21 -30.44 1.46
CA THR A 274 -4.31 -30.87 0.58
C THR A 274 -5.39 -29.81 0.39
N GLY A 275 -5.54 -28.87 1.33
CA GLY A 275 -6.50 -27.77 1.24
C GLY A 275 -7.97 -28.21 1.13
N LYS A 276 -8.29 -29.41 1.61
CA LYS A 276 -9.66 -29.94 1.70
C LYS A 276 -10.48 -29.28 2.80
#